data_AF-A0A925KGI2-F1
#
_entry.id   AF-A0A925KGI2-F1
#
_cell.length_a   1.000
_cell.length_b   1.000
_cell.length_c   1.000
_cell.angle_alpha   90.00
_cell.angle_beta   90.00
_cell.angle_gamma   90.00
#
_symmetry.space_group_name_H-M   'P 1'
#
loop_
_entity.id
_entity.type
_entity.pdbx_description
1 polymer ?
#
loop_
_entity_poly.entity_id
_entity_poly.type
_entity_poly.pdbx_seq_one_letter_code
_entity_poly.pdbx_strand_id
1 'polypeptide(L)'
;SGLGKTAGRGHKGQKSRAGGYHKVGFEGGQMPLQRRLPKRGFKSAQLKYNGEITLTDLQGLEAAEVDLLTLKAAGLVRQLIKTVKVIKSGELSRAVLLRGIGATAGAKAAIEAVGGTVEAAPGSAA
;
A
#
# COMPACT_ATOMS: atom_id res chain seq x y z
N SER A 1 5.28 -20.17 -39.49
CA SER A 1 5.62 -19.63 -38.16
C SER A 1 6.33 -18.28 -38.20
N GLY A 2 6.97 -17.85 -39.31
CA GLY A 2 7.58 -16.50 -39.41
C GLY A 2 8.85 -16.28 -38.60
N LEU A 3 9.28 -17.24 -37.78
CA LEU A 3 10.43 -17.17 -36.87
C LEU A 3 11.63 -18.01 -37.34
N GLY A 4 11.74 -18.30 -38.64
CA GLY A 4 12.85 -19.11 -39.19
C GLY A 4 14.23 -18.44 -39.04
N LYS A 5 15.30 -19.25 -39.15
CA LYS A 5 16.74 -18.87 -39.18
C LYS A 5 17.30 -18.19 -37.91
N THR A 6 16.72 -17.09 -37.44
CA THR A 6 17.24 -16.30 -36.30
C THR A 6 16.31 -16.28 -35.08
N ALA A 7 15.11 -16.84 -35.21
CA ALA A 7 14.11 -16.90 -34.13
C ALA A 7 13.89 -15.54 -33.45
N GLY A 8 13.85 -14.45 -34.22
CA GLY A 8 13.62 -13.09 -33.72
C GLY A 8 14.82 -12.42 -33.01
N ARG A 9 16.00 -13.07 -32.95
CA ARG A 9 17.20 -12.52 -32.28
C ARG A 9 18.09 -11.65 -33.16
N GLY A 10 17.75 -11.50 -34.45
CA GLY A 10 18.59 -10.82 -35.43
C GLY A 10 19.89 -11.58 -35.73
N HIS A 11 20.93 -10.88 -36.20
CA HIS A 11 22.22 -11.46 -36.60
C HIS A 11 23.36 -11.04 -35.67
N LYS A 12 24.18 -12.02 -35.25
CA LYS A 12 25.42 -11.82 -34.48
C LYS A 12 25.23 -10.94 -33.22
N GLY A 13 26.34 -10.55 -32.58
CA GLY A 13 26.32 -9.75 -31.35
C GLY A 13 25.97 -10.55 -30.09
N GLN A 14 26.28 -9.98 -28.94
CA GLN A 14 26.16 -10.63 -27.63
C GLN A 14 24.76 -11.20 -27.40
N LYS A 15 23.69 -10.41 -27.65
CA LYS A 15 22.28 -10.81 -27.42
C LYS A 15 21.81 -12.00 -28.29
N SER A 16 22.48 -12.28 -29.40
CA SER A 16 22.15 -13.44 -30.26
C SER A 16 22.76 -14.76 -29.75
N ARG A 17 23.80 -14.71 -28.91
CA ARG A 17 24.53 -15.89 -28.43
C ARG A 17 23.78 -16.58 -27.30
N ALA A 18 24.03 -17.88 -27.13
CA ALA A 18 23.58 -18.61 -25.94
C ALA A 18 24.21 -17.97 -24.68
N GLY A 19 23.41 -17.69 -23.66
CA GLY A 19 23.85 -16.94 -22.47
C GLY A 19 24.15 -15.45 -22.71
N GLY A 20 23.82 -14.93 -23.89
CA GLY A 20 24.05 -13.55 -24.30
C GLY A 20 23.26 -12.51 -23.51
N TYR A 21 23.74 -12.15 -22.33
CA TYR A 21 23.06 -11.24 -21.40
C TYR A 21 24.04 -10.23 -20.81
N HIS A 22 23.59 -8.98 -20.70
CA HIS A 22 24.29 -7.94 -19.92
C HIS A 22 23.58 -7.82 -18.57
N LYS A 23 24.33 -7.52 -17.51
CA LYS A 23 23.74 -7.40 -16.17
C LYS A 23 22.75 -6.24 -16.10
N VAL A 24 21.64 -6.42 -15.38
CA VAL A 24 20.64 -5.36 -15.15
C VAL A 24 21.34 -4.12 -14.60
N GLY A 25 21.12 -2.97 -15.24
CA GLY A 25 21.73 -1.69 -14.86
C GLY A 25 23.14 -1.46 -15.43
N PHE A 26 23.60 -2.26 -16.39
CA PHE A 26 24.82 -1.97 -17.16
C PHE A 26 24.51 -1.07 -18.37
N GLU A 27 25.12 0.12 -18.43
CA GLU A 27 24.90 1.15 -19.46
C GLU A 27 26.06 1.20 -20.49
N GLY A 28 26.72 0.07 -20.76
CA GLY A 28 27.75 0.00 -21.82
C GLY A 28 29.10 0.63 -21.50
N GLY A 29 29.33 1.07 -20.25
CA GLY A 29 30.58 1.68 -19.78
C GLY A 29 30.39 3.01 -19.05
N GLN A 30 29.23 3.66 -19.24
CA GLN A 30 28.82 4.82 -18.46
C GLN A 30 28.59 4.44 -16.99
N MET A 31 28.84 5.37 -16.08
CA MET A 31 28.47 5.20 -14.66
C MET A 31 26.94 5.04 -14.56
N PRO A 32 26.42 3.89 -14.07
CA PRO A 32 24.99 3.65 -14.05
C PRO A 32 24.20 4.62 -13.18
N LEU A 33 22.95 4.88 -13.54
CA LEU A 33 22.09 5.84 -12.84
C LEU A 33 22.01 5.62 -11.32
N GLN A 34 21.89 4.36 -10.88
CA GLN A 34 21.82 3.98 -9.46
C GLN A 34 23.11 4.29 -8.67
N ARG A 35 24.22 4.57 -9.36
CA ARG A 35 25.50 5.01 -8.76
C ARG A 35 25.72 6.52 -8.90
N ARG A 36 25.12 7.15 -9.91
CA ARG A 36 25.22 8.61 -10.14
C ARG A 36 24.46 9.42 -9.10
N LEU A 37 23.29 8.93 -8.68
CA LEU A 37 22.43 9.65 -7.74
C LEU A 37 22.82 9.36 -6.28
N PRO A 38 22.79 10.38 -5.40
CA PRO A 38 23.04 10.17 -3.98
C PRO A 38 21.89 9.40 -3.33
N LYS A 39 22.21 8.57 -2.33
CA LYS A 39 21.19 7.92 -1.48
C LYS A 39 20.50 9.00 -0.65
N ARG A 40 19.17 8.92 -0.54
CA ARG A 40 18.35 9.86 0.25
C ARG A 40 17.28 9.11 1.03
N GLY A 41 16.90 9.69 2.17
CA GLY A 41 15.84 9.18 3.04
C GLY A 41 16.28 8.07 4.00
N PHE A 42 15.32 7.58 4.79
CA PHE A 42 15.47 6.45 5.71
C PHE A 42 14.15 5.69 5.80
N LYS A 43 14.19 4.43 6.23
CA LYS A 43 12.98 3.63 6.45
C LYS A 43 12.55 3.73 7.92
N SER A 44 11.39 4.33 8.19
CA SER A 44 10.84 4.41 9.55
C SER A 44 10.53 3.00 10.10
N ALA A 45 10.94 2.74 11.34
CA ALA A 45 10.67 1.48 12.03
C ALA A 45 9.18 1.32 12.39
N GLN A 46 8.44 2.43 12.49
CA GLN A 46 7.02 2.45 12.83
C GLN A 46 6.12 2.11 11.62
N LEU A 47 6.59 2.32 10.38
CA LEU A 47 5.80 2.15 9.17
C LEU A 47 5.11 0.79 9.07
N LYS A 48 5.76 -0.27 9.55
CA LYS A 48 5.24 -1.64 9.52
C LYS A 48 4.06 -1.89 10.48
N TYR A 49 3.81 -0.98 11.43
CA TYR A 49 2.73 -1.07 12.40
C TYR A 49 1.53 -0.20 12.05
N ASN A 50 1.59 0.54 10.95
CA ASN A 50 0.51 1.43 10.51
C ASN A 50 -0.32 0.72 9.44
N GLY A 51 -1.64 0.80 9.59
CA GLY A 51 -2.62 0.33 8.61
C GLY A 51 -3.51 1.45 8.12
N GLU A 52 -4.10 1.24 6.95
CA GLU A 52 -5.14 2.10 6.40
C GLU A 52 -6.33 1.24 5.98
N ILE A 53 -7.53 1.80 6.13
CA ILE A 53 -8.78 1.19 5.67
C ILE A 53 -9.63 2.24 4.97
N THR A 54 -10.46 1.79 4.04
CA THR A 54 -11.34 2.65 3.25
C THR A 54 -12.78 2.65 3.77
N LEU A 55 -13.61 3.56 3.27
CA LEU A 55 -15.04 3.58 3.61
C LEU A 55 -15.77 2.36 3.03
N THR A 56 -15.33 1.85 1.87
CA THR A 56 -15.84 0.61 1.29
C THR A 56 -15.58 -0.60 2.19
N ASP A 57 -14.38 -0.68 2.78
CA ASP A 57 -14.04 -1.77 3.70
C ASP A 57 -14.93 -1.74 4.95
N LEU A 58 -15.20 -0.53 5.46
CA LEU A 58 -16.15 -0.34 6.54
C LEU A 58 -17.56 -0.74 6.10
N GLN A 59 -18.01 -0.38 4.89
CA GLN A 59 -19.32 -0.77 4.40
C GLN A 59 -19.51 -2.29 4.42
N GLY A 60 -18.51 -3.06 3.95
CA GLY A 60 -18.56 -4.53 3.88
C GLY A 60 -18.40 -5.26 5.23
N LEU A 61 -17.90 -4.60 6.27
CA LEU A 61 -17.68 -5.23 7.58
C LEU A 61 -18.98 -5.51 8.36
N GLU A 62 -20.07 -4.82 8.03
CA GLU A 62 -21.41 -4.92 8.68
C GLU A 62 -21.44 -4.79 10.22
N ALA A 63 -20.31 -4.48 10.87
CA ALA A 63 -20.22 -4.27 12.31
C ALA A 63 -20.59 -2.84 12.70
N ALA A 64 -21.48 -2.66 13.67
CA ALA A 64 -21.89 -1.35 14.18
C ALA A 64 -20.76 -0.64 14.93
N GLU A 65 -19.93 -1.41 15.65
CA GLU A 65 -18.76 -0.94 16.37
C GLU A 65 -17.49 -1.51 15.72
N VAL A 66 -16.54 -0.64 15.44
CA VAL A 66 -15.29 -0.99 14.76
C VAL A 66 -14.11 -0.55 15.61
N ASP A 67 -13.31 -1.53 16.02
CA ASP A 67 -12.07 -1.39 16.77
C ASP A 67 -10.93 -2.11 16.03
N LEU A 68 -9.73 -2.08 16.60
CA LEU A 68 -8.57 -2.73 15.97
C LEU A 68 -8.67 -4.26 15.95
N LEU A 69 -9.44 -4.85 16.87
CA LEU A 69 -9.61 -6.30 16.97
C LEU A 69 -10.60 -6.81 15.92
N THR A 70 -11.72 -6.13 15.70
CA THR A 70 -12.71 -6.46 14.68
C THR A 70 -12.11 -6.34 13.29
N LEU A 71 -11.30 -5.31 13.03
CA LEU A 71 -10.56 -5.17 11.77
C LEU A 71 -9.57 -6.30 11.52
N LYS A 72 -8.91 -6.80 12.57
CA LYS A 72 -8.00 -7.96 12.47
C LYS A 72 -8.76 -9.27 12.29
N ALA A 73 -9.89 -9.44 12.98
CA ALA A 73 -10.74 -10.62 12.86
C ALA A 73 -11.34 -10.74 11.45
N ALA A 74 -11.72 -9.61 10.86
CA ALA A 74 -12.21 -9.54 9.48
C ALA A 74 -11.11 -9.66 8.41
N GLY A 75 -9.84 -9.72 8.80
CA GLY A 75 -8.70 -9.83 7.88
C GLY A 75 -8.41 -8.57 7.06
N LEU A 76 -9.10 -7.46 7.34
CA LEU A 76 -8.88 -6.16 6.68
C LEU A 76 -7.51 -5.56 7.03
N VAL A 77 -6.99 -5.91 8.20
CA VAL A 77 -5.73 -5.39 8.72
C VAL A 77 -4.85 -6.55 9.22
N ARG A 78 -3.53 -6.48 8.95
CA ARG A 78 -2.57 -7.49 9.40
C ARG A 78 -2.46 -7.53 10.93
N GLN A 79 -2.19 -8.70 11.47
CA GLN A 79 -2.05 -8.91 12.93
C GLN A 79 -0.99 -8.02 13.61
N LEU A 80 0.07 -7.66 12.89
CA LEU A 80 1.16 -6.81 13.40
C LEU A 80 0.80 -5.33 13.53
N ILE A 81 -0.30 -4.88 12.93
CA ILE A 81 -0.67 -3.46 12.92
C ILE A 81 -1.16 -3.03 14.30
N LYS A 82 -0.74 -1.83 14.70
CA LYS A 82 -1.01 -1.20 16.00
C LYS A 82 -1.84 0.07 15.87
N THR A 83 -1.77 0.74 14.73
CA THR A 83 -2.51 1.98 14.48
C THR A 83 -3.18 1.88 13.11
N VAL A 84 -4.44 2.29 13.02
CA VAL A 84 -5.20 2.30 11.77
C VAL A 84 -5.75 3.70 11.54
N LYS A 85 -5.74 4.13 10.28
CA LYS A 85 -6.36 5.38 9.85
C LYS A 85 -7.37 5.14 8.74
N VAL A 86 -8.56 5.72 8.87
CA VAL A 86 -9.62 5.64 7.84
C VAL A 86 -9.42 6.73 6.79
N ILE A 87 -9.35 6.33 5.53
CA ILE A 87 -9.21 7.23 4.38
C ILE A 87 -10.52 7.32 3.58
N LYS A 88 -10.78 8.50 3.00
CA LYS A 88 -11.97 8.72 2.18
C LYS A 88 -11.77 8.08 0.81
N SER A 89 -12.23 6.84 0.68
CA SER A 89 -12.31 6.12 -0.59
C SER A 89 -13.56 5.26 -0.56
N GLY A 90 -14.42 5.43 -1.56
CA GLY A 90 -15.76 4.83 -1.59
C GLY A 90 -16.80 5.57 -0.78
N GLU A 91 -17.94 4.90 -0.59
CA GLU A 91 -19.12 5.44 0.09
C GLU A 91 -19.47 4.57 1.29
N LEU A 92 -20.02 5.22 2.32
CA LEU A 92 -20.54 4.57 3.52
C LEU A 92 -22.00 5.01 3.63
N SER A 93 -22.93 4.07 3.72
CA SER A 93 -24.37 4.35 3.86
C SER A 93 -24.91 4.02 5.25
N ARG A 94 -24.10 3.38 6.09
CA ARG A 94 -24.45 2.91 7.43
C ARG A 94 -23.75 3.72 8.51
N ALA A 95 -24.42 3.93 9.63
CA ALA A 95 -23.79 4.50 10.83
C ALA A 95 -22.77 3.50 11.40
N VAL A 96 -21.57 3.99 11.74
CA VAL A 96 -20.49 3.20 12.34
C VAL A 96 -19.88 3.98 13.50
N LEU A 97 -19.65 3.29 14.61
CA LEU A 97 -18.88 3.79 15.74
C LEU A 97 -17.42 3.32 15.60
N LEU A 98 -16.49 4.26 15.35
CA LEU A 98 -15.05 3.98 15.36
C LEU A 98 -14.49 4.19 16.76
N ARG A 99 -13.93 3.13 17.37
CA ARG A 99 -13.25 3.18 18.66
C ARG A 99 -11.74 3.08 18.51
N GLY A 100 -11.02 4.11 18.97
CA GLY A 100 -9.56 4.09 18.99
C GLY A 100 -8.89 4.14 17.61
N ILE A 101 -9.65 4.51 16.58
CA ILE A 101 -9.19 4.58 15.18
C ILE A 101 -9.34 6.01 14.69
N GLY A 102 -8.27 6.58 14.14
CA GLY A 102 -8.31 7.90 13.55
C GLY A 102 -8.95 7.90 12.17
N ALA A 103 -9.61 8.99 11.80
CA ALA A 103 -10.10 9.21 10.43
C ALA A 103 -9.44 10.45 9.80
N THR A 104 -9.23 10.42 8.49
CA THR A 104 -8.89 11.63 7.72
C THR A 104 -10.06 12.62 7.76
N ALA A 105 -9.80 13.93 7.59
CA ALA A 105 -10.83 14.96 7.67
C ALA A 105 -12.03 14.66 6.74
N GLY A 106 -11.75 14.23 5.51
CA GLY A 106 -12.80 13.85 4.55
C GLY A 106 -13.56 12.58 4.93
N ALA A 107 -12.89 11.59 5.52
CA ALA A 107 -13.55 10.35 5.95
C ALA A 107 -14.41 10.60 7.19
N LYS A 108 -13.92 11.40 8.15
CA LYS A 108 -14.67 11.80 9.33
C LYS A 108 -15.99 12.48 8.95
N ALA A 109 -15.94 13.45 8.04
CA ALA A 109 -17.14 14.13 7.55
C ALA A 109 -18.13 13.16 6.87
N ALA A 110 -17.64 12.18 6.11
CA ALA A 110 -18.49 11.17 5.48
C ALA A 110 -19.16 10.24 6.50
N ILE A 111 -18.44 9.86 7.57
CA ILE A 111 -18.96 9.00 8.64
C ILE A 111 -20.00 9.74 9.47
N GLU A 112 -19.74 11.00 9.83
CA GLU A 112 -20.69 11.84 10.58
C GLU A 112 -21.95 12.14 9.77
N ALA A 113 -21.83 12.29 8.44
CA ALA A 113 -22.97 12.53 7.56
C ALA A 113 -24.00 11.38 7.55
N VAL A 114 -23.57 10.15 7.83
CA VAL A 114 -24.44 8.97 7.97
C VAL A 114 -24.78 8.64 9.42
N GLY A 115 -24.51 9.55 10.34
CA GLY A 115 -24.82 9.40 11.77
C GLY A 115 -23.83 8.50 12.53
N GLY A 116 -22.67 8.21 11.95
CA GLY A 116 -21.57 7.53 12.65
C GLY A 116 -20.78 8.48 13.54
N THR A 117 -19.95 7.91 14.42
CA THR A 117 -19.15 8.67 15.38
C THR A 117 -17.70 8.16 15.40
N VAL A 118 -16.77 9.10 15.60
CA VAL A 118 -15.33 8.80 15.68
C VAL A 118 -14.85 9.13 17.08
N GLU A 119 -14.70 8.11 17.92
CA GLU A 119 -14.07 8.26 19.23
C GLU A 119 -12.55 8.33 19.05
N ALA A 120 -11.98 9.45 19.46
CA ALA A 120 -10.53 9.65 19.42
C ALA A 120 -9.85 8.56 20.26
N ALA A 121 -8.78 7.97 19.73
CA ALA A 121 -7.93 7.09 20.52
C ALA A 121 -7.42 7.84 21.76
N PRO A 122 -7.40 7.20 22.96
CA PRO A 122 -6.70 7.78 24.10
C PRO A 122 -5.27 8.04 23.64
N GLY A 123 -4.85 9.29 23.70
CA GLY A 123 -3.60 9.76 23.09
C GLY A 123 -2.44 8.86 23.48
N SER A 124 -1.80 8.23 22.49
CA SER A 124 -0.51 7.57 22.71
C SER A 124 0.53 8.67 22.87
N ALA A 125 0.86 8.99 24.12
CA ALA A 125 2.08 9.70 24.46
C ALA A 125 3.27 8.84 24.02
N ALA A 126 4.18 9.47 23.24
CA ALA A 126 5.57 9.12 22.94
C ALA A 126 5.92 7.65 22.67
#